data_AF-A0A453PXA8-F1
#
_entry.id   AF-A0A453PXA8-F1
#
_cell.length_a   1.000
_cell.length_b   1.000
_cell.length_c   1.000
_cell.angle_alpha   90.00
_cell.angle_beta   90.00
_cell.angle_gamma   90.00
#
_symmetry.space_group_name_H-M   'P 1'
#
loop_
_entity.id
_entity.type
_entity.pdbx_description
1 polymer ?
#
loop_
_entity_poly.entity_id
_entity_poly.type
_entity_poly.pdbx_seq_one_letter_code
_entity_poly.pdbx_strand_id
1 'polypeptide(L)' 'MNIKLEYGVKKNWMGNPCFPTKYAWDGVKCRSTTGNTTRIVS' A
#
# COMPACT_ATOMS: atom_id res chain seq x y z
N MET A 1 21.96 -6.87 7.97
CA MET A 1 21.45 -5.58 7.48
C MET A 1 19.94 -5.64 7.51
N ASN A 2 19.30 -4.84 8.35
CA ASN A 2 17.84 -4.77 8.41
C ASN A 2 17.47 -3.38 7.90
N ILE A 3 17.31 -3.27 6.58
CA ILE A 3 17.08 -2.00 5.87
C ILE A 3 15.96 -1.16 6.51
N LYS A 4 14.94 -1.82 7.07
CA LYS A 4 13.84 -1.14 7.77
C LYS A 4 14.32 -0.45 9.05
N LEU A 5 15.22 -1.07 9.80
CA LEU A 5 15.82 -0.52 11.02
C LEU A 5 16.75 0.65 10.69
N GLU A 6 17.60 0.49 9.68
CA GLU A 6 18.57 1.51 9.24
C GLU A 6 17.90 2.81 8.81
N TYR A 7 16.80 2.71 8.07
CA TYR A 7 16.04 3.87 7.59
C TYR A 7 14.88 4.25 8.51
N GLY A 8 14.79 3.67 9.72
CA GLY A 8 13.75 4.02 10.70
C GLY A 8 12.32 3.83 10.20
N VAL A 9 12.09 2.85 9.31
CA VAL A 9 10.79 2.56 8.72
C VAL A 9 9.86 1.99 9.79
N LYS A 10 9.02 2.87 10.36
CA LYS A 10 8.08 2.52 11.45
C LYS A 10 6.85 1.74 10.96
N LYS A 11 6.42 1.97 9.72
CA LYS A 11 5.25 1.29 9.12
C LYS A 11 5.72 0.09 8.30
N ASN A 12 5.11 -1.06 8.53
CA ASN A 12 5.38 -2.27 7.75
C ASN A 12 4.68 -2.18 6.38
N TRP A 13 5.22 -1.36 5.49
CA TRP A 13 4.72 -1.11 4.14
C TRP A 13 4.97 -2.31 3.20
N MET A 14 4.57 -3.52 3.58
CA MET A 14 4.66 -4.71 2.73
C MET A 14 3.28 -5.12 2.24
N GLY A 15 3.16 -5.39 0.94
CA GLY A 15 1.90 -5.77 0.29
C GLY A 15 1.37 -4.70 -0.66
N ASN A 16 0.17 -4.94 -1.19
CA ASN A 16 -0.48 -4.00 -2.10
C ASN A 16 -1.17 -2.89 -1.28
N PRO A 17 -0.81 -1.61 -1.45
CA PRO A 17 -1.40 -0.49 -0.71
C PRO A 17 -2.91 -0.32 -0.90
N CYS A 18 -3.47 -0.87 -1.98
CA CYS A 18 -4.88 -0.74 -2.32
C CYS A 18 -5.70 -2.01 -2.06
N PHE A 19 -5.09 -3.10 -1.59
CA PHE A 19 -5.77 -4.38 -1.44
C PHE A 19 -5.44 -5.05 -0.09
N PRO A 20 -6.46 -5.54 0.64
CA PRO A 20 -7.91 -5.45 0.36
C PRO A 20 -8.42 -4.02 0.51
N THR A 21 -9.46 -3.63 -0.25
CA THR A 21 -10.00 -2.24 -0.23
C THR A 21 -10.36 -1.74 1.16
N LYS A 22 -10.81 -2.64 2.05
CA LYS A 22 -11.14 -2.33 3.45
C LYS A 22 -9.92 -1.91 4.29
N TYR A 23 -8.72 -2.32 3.89
CA TYR A 23 -7.45 -2.08 4.58
C TYR A 23 -6.46 -1.31 3.70
N ALA A 24 -6.97 -0.54 2.74
CA ALA A 24 -6.15 0.34 1.93
C ALA A 24 -5.39 1.33 2.82
N TRP A 25 -4.17 1.66 2.42
CA TRP A 25 -3.31 2.54 3.20
C TRP A 25 -3.86 3.97 3.23
N ASP A 26 -3.82 4.59 4.41
CA ASP A 26 -4.21 6.00 4.52
C ASP A 26 -3.27 6.88 3.69
N GLY A 27 -3.85 7.74 2.85
CA GLY A 27 -3.11 8.69 2.02
C GLY A 27 -2.72 8.18 0.62
N VAL A 28 -3.04 6.94 0.25
CA VAL A 28 -2.97 6.51 -1.16
C VAL A 28 -4.32 6.69 -1.82
N LYS A 29 -4.35 7.22 -3.05
CA LYS A 29 -5.57 7.19 -3.86
C LYS A 29 -5.59 5.86 -4.61
N CYS A 30 -6.64 5.09 -4.40
CA CYS A 30 -6.85 3.83 -5.09
C CYS A 30 -8.02 3.95 -6.05
N ARG A 31 -7.86 3.44 -7.27
CA ARG A 31 -8.93 3.30 -8.25
C ARG A 31 -9.20 1.83 -8.50
N SER A 32 -10.48 1.45 -8.43
CA SER A 32 -10.94 0.14 -8.89
C SER A 32 -10.98 0.13 -10.41
N THR A 33 -10.16 -0.71 -11.03
CA THR A 33 -10.19 -1.00 -12.46
C THR A 33 -11.12 -2.18 -12.75
N THR A 34 -11.56 -2.32 -14.00
CA THR A 34 -12.40 -3.43 -14.44
C THR A 34 -11.75 -4.77 -14.09
N GLY A 35 -12.48 -5.65 -13.39
CA GLY A 35 -11.99 -6.98 -13.00
C GLY A 35 -11.45 -7.12 -11.57
N ASN A 36 -12.03 -6.44 -10.57
CA ASN A 36 -11.69 -6.56 -9.14
C ASN A 36 -10.25 -6.17 -8.75
N THR A 37 -9.54 -5.48 -9.63
CA THR A 37 -8.17 -5.00 -9.36
C THR A 37 -8.21 -3.57 -8.86
N THR A 38 -7.51 -3.30 -7.76
CA THR A 38 -7.34 -1.95 -7.22
C THR A 38 -5.91 -1.50 -7.49
N ARG A 39 -5.76 -0.29 -8.06
CA ARG A 39 -4.47 0.29 -8.43
C ARG A 39 -4.30 1.67 -7.79
N ILE A 40 -3.07 2.01 -7.41
CA ILE A 40 -2.72 3.34 -6.93
C ILE A 40 -2.80 4.32 -8.11
N VAL A 41 -3.42 5.47 -7.89
CA VAL A 41 -3.48 6.60 -8.83
C VAL A 41 -2.86 7.83 -8.16
N SER A 42 -2.25 8.72 -8.95
CA SER A 42 -1.65 9.99 -8.48
C SER A 42 -2.67 11.12 -8.47
#